data_AF-A0A9E5DHH2-F1
#
_entry.id   AF-A0A9E5DHH2-F1
#
_cell.length_a   1.000
_cell.length_b   1.000
_cell.length_c   1.000
_cell.angle_alpha   90.00
_cell.angle_beta   90.00
_cell.angle_gamma   90.00
#
_symmetry.space_group_name_H-M   'P 1'
#
loop_
_entity.id
_entity.type
_entity.pdbx_description
1 polymer ?
#
loop_
_entity_poly.entity_id
_entity_poly.type
_entity_poly.pdbx_seq_one_letter_code
_entity_poly.pdbx_strand_id
1 'polypeptide(L)'
;MGKILHIDWLDKNIKSVLKTLFDANIAHVIRMYGFDYVTPRWGEPIFIPFDELSGRFRNTKSAYEKIMQKVKENKDIGLSIYKNWFPNYVYYDYYRFVEYSFTDIKSGITVGFAAEPMVATDKAPFELEAIVEQIKGKRVYISNQALLGNIIAKGPIMSAKEVKMGDEVMKRRDEIIEFYNWINDYRHTRYDKENVYDKEIALDYMTKGFELLDTLRRSYITDEPEGEIAIVPIFVIPKRKRTNAKGIKEAWTTDLKEFLDAAMFHEIEPTPVVMSYSVINQELEKLKGFDTIIVLFDSNVKRLDKCDECPELLKSFKVRAETDKVKILSS
;
A
#
# COMPACT_ATOMS: atom_id res chain seq x y z
N MET A 1 23.76 -33.95 1.38
CA MET A 1 23.30 -32.78 0.61
C MET A 1 21.79 -32.78 0.64
N GLY A 2 21.18 -31.84 1.37
CA GLY A 2 19.72 -31.68 1.39
C GLY A 2 19.22 -31.27 0.00
N LYS A 3 18.09 -31.82 -0.44
CA LYS A 3 17.44 -31.38 -1.68
C LYS A 3 16.94 -29.95 -1.46
N ILE A 4 17.43 -29.00 -2.26
CA ILE A 4 16.85 -27.67 -2.33
C ILE A 4 15.50 -27.83 -3.03
N LEU A 5 14.41 -27.66 -2.28
CA LEU A 5 13.05 -27.73 -2.82
C LEU A 5 12.69 -26.35 -3.35
N HIS A 6 12.66 -26.21 -4.67
CA HIS A 6 12.13 -25.01 -5.35
C HIS A 6 10.59 -25.09 -5.40
N ILE A 7 9.90 -23.96 -5.61
CA ILE A 7 8.42 -23.92 -5.72
C ILE A 7 7.87 -24.89 -6.79
N ASP A 8 8.68 -25.22 -7.80
CA ASP A 8 8.34 -26.16 -8.88
C ASP A 8 8.19 -27.62 -8.43
N TRP A 9 8.65 -27.96 -7.23
CA TRP A 9 8.53 -29.30 -6.66
C TRP A 9 7.24 -29.49 -5.86
N LEU A 10 6.49 -28.42 -5.63
CA LEU A 10 5.23 -28.45 -4.91
C LEU A 10 4.11 -29.02 -5.78
N ASP A 11 3.05 -29.51 -5.11
CA ASP A 11 1.80 -29.84 -5.80
C ASP A 11 1.32 -28.65 -6.62
N LYS A 12 0.80 -28.92 -7.82
CA LYS A 12 0.37 -27.89 -8.77
C LYS A 12 -0.59 -26.87 -8.16
N ASN A 13 -1.46 -27.30 -7.23
CA ASN A 13 -2.44 -26.42 -6.62
C ASN A 13 -1.75 -25.48 -5.61
N ILE A 14 -0.83 -25.99 -4.78
CA ILE A 14 -0.04 -25.15 -3.86
C ILE A 14 0.79 -24.14 -4.63
N LYS A 15 1.50 -24.60 -5.67
CA LYS A 15 2.27 -23.72 -6.55
C LYS A 15 1.39 -22.63 -7.15
N SER A 16 0.19 -22.98 -7.61
CA SER A 16 -0.77 -22.02 -8.16
C SER A 16 -1.20 -20.98 -7.15
N VAL A 17 -1.55 -21.40 -5.94
CA VAL A 17 -1.95 -20.47 -4.89
C VAL A 17 -0.81 -19.55 -4.49
N LEU A 18 0.41 -20.06 -4.29
CA LEU A 18 1.55 -19.24 -3.88
C LEU A 18 1.90 -18.19 -4.92
N LYS A 19 2.02 -18.57 -6.19
CA LYS A 19 2.24 -17.62 -7.30
C LYS A 19 1.13 -16.55 -7.30
N THR A 20 -0.13 -16.99 -7.22
CA THR A 20 -1.28 -16.09 -7.14
C THR A 20 -1.19 -15.11 -5.96
N LEU A 21 -0.80 -15.56 -4.76
CA LEU A 21 -0.69 -14.71 -3.57
C LEU A 21 0.49 -13.73 -3.65
N PHE A 22 1.60 -14.11 -4.30
CA PHE A 22 2.71 -13.19 -4.58
C PHE A 22 2.26 -12.03 -5.47
N ASP A 23 1.32 -12.31 -6.38
CA ASP A 23 0.86 -11.35 -7.39
C ASP A 23 -0.40 -10.58 -7.00
N ALA A 24 -1.26 -11.16 -6.17
CA ALA A 24 -2.47 -10.53 -5.64
C ALA A 24 -2.17 -9.52 -4.52
N ASN A 25 -0.91 -9.15 -4.33
CA ASN A 25 -0.48 -8.17 -3.35
C ASN A 25 -0.88 -6.75 -3.78
N ILE A 26 -1.70 -6.09 -2.97
CA ILE A 26 -2.17 -4.71 -3.18
C ILE A 26 -1.30 -3.67 -2.46
N ALA A 27 0.02 -3.85 -2.41
CA ALA A 27 0.93 -2.99 -1.63
C ALA A 27 0.79 -1.50 -1.90
N HIS A 28 0.53 -1.09 -3.14
CA HIS A 28 0.30 0.32 -3.48
C HIS A 28 -1.00 0.86 -2.85
N VAL A 29 -2.04 0.03 -2.72
CA VAL A 29 -3.28 0.38 -2.01
C VAL A 29 -2.98 0.54 -0.52
N ILE A 30 -2.25 -0.40 0.08
CA ILE A 30 -1.83 -0.35 1.49
C ILE A 30 -1.05 0.95 1.78
N ARG A 31 -0.08 1.29 0.91
CA ARG A 31 0.68 2.55 0.98
C ARG A 31 -0.21 3.79 0.83
N MET A 32 -1.20 3.77 -0.08
CA MET A 32 -2.14 4.89 -0.27
C MET A 32 -3.05 5.14 0.94
N TYR A 33 -3.13 4.21 1.89
CA TYR A 33 -3.78 4.39 3.20
C TYR A 33 -2.78 4.69 4.34
N GLY A 34 -1.48 4.83 4.03
CA GLY A 34 -0.45 5.10 5.04
C GLY A 34 -0.06 3.89 5.89
N PHE A 35 -0.38 2.67 5.44
CA PHE A 35 0.12 1.43 6.03
C PHE A 35 1.36 0.95 5.26
N ASP A 36 2.04 -0.04 5.84
CA ASP A 36 3.19 -0.71 5.22
C ASP A 36 3.13 -2.23 5.47
N TYR A 37 4.05 -2.98 4.87
CA TYR A 37 4.36 -4.35 5.27
C TYR A 37 5.69 -4.36 6.02
N VAL A 38 5.78 -5.14 7.09
CA VAL A 38 6.98 -5.15 7.92
C VAL A 38 8.14 -5.78 7.16
N THR A 39 9.20 -5.00 6.96
CA THR A 39 10.46 -5.53 6.47
C THR A 39 11.22 -6.20 7.63
N PRO A 40 11.64 -7.47 7.50
CA PRO A 40 12.40 -8.15 8.54
C PRO A 40 13.79 -7.55 8.76
N ARG A 41 14.32 -7.64 9.99
CA ARG A 41 15.72 -7.25 10.31
C ARG A 41 16.71 -8.40 10.13
N TRP A 42 16.38 -9.58 10.62
CA TRP A 42 17.25 -10.76 10.63
C TRP A 42 16.44 -12.03 10.43
N GLY A 43 16.52 -12.61 9.23
CA GLY A 43 15.62 -13.70 8.83
C GLY A 43 14.15 -13.24 8.79
N GLU A 44 13.30 -14.00 8.12
CA GLU A 44 11.86 -13.74 8.17
C GLU A 44 11.24 -14.44 9.41
N PRO A 45 10.59 -13.70 10.34
CA PRO A 45 9.93 -14.29 11.50
C PRO A 45 8.72 -15.17 11.18
N ILE A 46 7.97 -14.87 10.11
CA ILE A 46 6.85 -15.70 9.64
C ILE A 46 7.25 -16.34 8.32
N PHE A 47 8.12 -17.34 8.42
CA PHE A 47 8.65 -18.09 7.28
C PHE A 47 8.09 -19.50 7.25
N ILE A 48 7.61 -19.93 6.08
CA ILE A 48 7.08 -21.28 5.85
C ILE A 48 7.97 -21.97 4.81
N PRO A 49 8.77 -22.96 5.23
CA PRO A 49 9.53 -23.82 4.32
C PRO A 49 8.61 -24.58 3.34
N PHE A 50 9.07 -24.79 2.10
CA PHE A 50 8.27 -25.49 1.08
C PHE A 50 8.05 -26.98 1.37
N ASP A 51 8.94 -27.65 2.10
CA ASP A 51 8.73 -29.04 2.56
C ASP A 51 7.54 -29.18 3.52
N GLU A 52 7.20 -28.14 4.27
CA GLU A 52 6.01 -28.12 5.14
C GLU A 52 4.68 -28.01 4.38
N LEU A 53 4.74 -27.72 3.07
CA LEU A 53 3.60 -27.68 2.16
C LEU A 53 3.47 -28.95 1.31
N SER A 54 4.26 -29.98 1.63
CA SER A 54 4.20 -31.26 0.94
C SER A 54 2.86 -31.97 1.13
N GLY A 55 2.38 -32.62 0.08
CA GLY A 55 1.08 -33.30 0.07
C GLY A 55 0.45 -33.32 -1.32
N ARG A 56 -0.73 -33.92 -1.43
CA ARG A 56 -1.58 -33.85 -2.63
C ARG A 56 -2.83 -33.06 -2.29
N PHE A 57 -3.16 -32.07 -3.11
CA PHE A 57 -4.30 -31.19 -2.87
C PHE A 57 -5.36 -31.41 -3.94
N ARG A 58 -6.63 -31.44 -3.54
CA ARG A 58 -7.74 -31.70 -4.46
C ARG A 58 -7.98 -30.52 -5.40
N ASN A 59 -7.85 -29.31 -4.88
CA ASN A 59 -8.07 -28.05 -5.59
C ASN A 59 -7.29 -26.91 -4.93
N THR A 60 -7.26 -25.75 -5.59
CA THR A 60 -6.58 -24.54 -5.14
C THR A 60 -7.15 -24.01 -3.82
N LYS A 61 -8.46 -24.13 -3.57
CA LYS A 61 -9.06 -23.77 -2.27
C LYS A 61 -8.45 -24.55 -1.09
N SER A 62 -8.33 -25.87 -1.19
CA SER A 62 -7.71 -26.69 -0.14
C SER A 62 -6.23 -26.38 0.06
N ALA A 63 -5.53 -25.98 -1.01
CA ALA A 63 -4.15 -25.53 -0.95
C ALA A 63 -4.02 -24.16 -0.26
N TYR A 64 -4.93 -23.23 -0.56
CA TYR A 64 -5.01 -21.93 0.11
C TYR A 64 -5.29 -22.06 1.61
N GLU A 65 -6.24 -22.90 2.00
CA GLU A 65 -6.53 -23.19 3.41
C GLU A 65 -5.28 -23.71 4.15
N LYS A 66 -4.50 -24.60 3.50
CA LYS A 66 -3.24 -25.10 4.06
C LYS A 66 -2.18 -24.02 4.24
N ILE A 67 -2.00 -23.15 3.24
CA ILE A 67 -1.05 -22.03 3.30
C ILE A 67 -1.43 -21.09 4.45
N MET A 68 -2.70 -20.68 4.53
CA MET A 68 -3.17 -19.79 5.58
C MET A 68 -3.08 -20.44 6.97
N GLN A 69 -3.33 -21.74 7.08
CA GLN A 69 -3.11 -22.50 8.31
C GLN A 69 -1.64 -22.42 8.74
N LYS A 70 -0.70 -22.63 7.82
CA LYS A 70 0.74 -22.58 8.11
C LYS A 70 1.22 -21.20 8.55
N VAL A 71 0.68 -20.14 7.94
CA VAL A 71 0.90 -18.76 8.43
C VAL A 71 0.39 -18.61 9.86
N LYS A 72 -0.83 -19.08 10.15
CA LYS A 72 -1.42 -18.99 11.49
C LYS A 72 -0.64 -19.76 12.55
N GLU A 73 -0.12 -20.94 12.22
CA GLU A 73 0.73 -21.75 13.12
C GLU A 73 2.03 -21.02 13.52
N ASN A 74 2.60 -20.23 12.60
CA ASN A 74 3.85 -19.49 12.83
C ASN A 74 3.64 -18.05 13.34
N LYS A 75 2.42 -17.52 13.18
CA LYS A 75 2.06 -16.13 13.44
C LYS A 75 2.43 -15.67 14.84
N ASP A 76 2.05 -16.41 15.89
CA ASP A 76 2.19 -15.91 17.27
C ASP A 76 3.66 -15.71 17.65
N ILE A 77 4.53 -16.66 17.26
CA ILE A 77 5.98 -16.56 17.44
C ILE A 77 6.53 -15.42 16.58
N GLY A 78 6.22 -15.40 15.27
CA GLY A 78 6.75 -14.39 14.37
C GLY A 78 6.36 -12.96 14.75
N LEU A 79 5.09 -12.73 15.13
CA LEU A 79 4.62 -11.43 15.62
C LEU A 79 5.28 -11.02 16.93
N SER A 80 5.63 -11.97 17.82
CA SER A 80 6.36 -11.64 19.05
C SER A 80 7.76 -11.09 18.74
N ILE A 81 8.45 -11.67 17.75
CA ILE A 81 9.76 -11.20 17.28
C ILE A 81 9.61 -9.82 16.63
N TYR A 82 8.61 -9.66 15.76
CA TYR A 82 8.35 -8.37 15.13
C TYR A 82 8.05 -7.28 16.13
N LYS A 83 7.22 -7.53 17.16
CA LYS A 83 6.92 -6.58 18.23
C LYS A 83 8.16 -6.20 19.04
N ASN A 84 9.10 -7.12 19.23
CA ASN A 84 10.39 -6.80 19.85
C ASN A 84 11.23 -5.87 18.96
N TRP A 85 11.19 -6.06 17.64
CA TRP A 85 11.91 -5.19 16.70
C TRP A 85 11.24 -3.81 16.55
N PHE A 86 9.92 -3.77 16.49
CA PHE A 86 9.11 -2.59 16.20
C PHE A 86 7.96 -2.45 17.22
N PRO A 87 8.26 -2.04 18.46
CA PRO A 87 7.29 -2.07 19.57
C PRO A 87 6.10 -1.11 19.39
N ASN A 88 6.24 -0.09 18.53
CA ASN A 88 5.20 0.92 18.31
C ASN A 88 4.30 0.60 17.10
N TYR A 89 4.54 -0.51 16.39
CA TYR A 89 3.75 -0.87 15.22
C TYR A 89 2.45 -1.56 15.64
N VAL A 90 1.37 -1.29 14.91
CA VAL A 90 0.09 -1.98 15.06
C VAL A 90 -0.04 -2.99 13.93
N TYR A 91 -0.16 -4.27 14.27
CA TYR A 91 -0.11 -5.39 13.34
C TYR A 91 -1.50 -5.89 12.96
N TYR A 92 -1.65 -6.30 11.70
CA TYR A 92 -2.89 -6.84 11.14
C TYR A 92 -2.70 -8.21 10.52
N ASP A 93 -3.77 -9.00 10.54
CA ASP A 93 -3.85 -10.32 9.87
C ASP A 93 -4.14 -10.18 8.38
N TYR A 94 -3.29 -9.43 7.70
CA TYR A 94 -3.24 -9.33 6.26
C TYR A 94 -1.77 -9.29 5.86
N TYR A 95 -1.35 -10.14 4.94
CA TYR A 95 0.07 -10.42 4.73
C TYR A 95 0.49 -10.14 3.30
N ARG A 96 1.71 -9.64 3.11
CA ARG A 96 2.38 -9.72 1.82
C ARG A 96 3.16 -11.02 1.78
N PHE A 97 2.89 -11.82 0.76
CA PHE A 97 3.63 -13.05 0.53
C PHE A 97 4.79 -12.77 -0.41
N VAL A 98 6.00 -13.20 -0.04
CA VAL A 98 7.19 -13.11 -0.91
C VAL A 98 7.95 -14.43 -0.88
N GLU A 99 8.56 -14.80 -2.00
CA GLU A 99 9.52 -15.90 -2.01
C GLU A 99 10.73 -15.52 -1.17
N TYR A 100 11.17 -16.44 -0.30
CA TYR A 100 12.24 -16.19 0.64
C TYR A 100 13.13 -17.42 0.78
N SER A 101 14.41 -17.17 1.01
CA SER A 101 15.35 -18.24 1.36
C SER A 101 16.36 -17.71 2.37
N PHE A 102 16.82 -18.61 3.25
CA PHE A 102 17.94 -18.31 4.12
C PHE A 102 18.91 -19.49 4.16
N THR A 103 20.15 -19.19 4.52
CA THR A 103 21.21 -20.18 4.64
C THR A 103 21.52 -20.42 6.10
N ASP A 104 21.45 -21.68 6.52
CA ASP A 104 21.92 -22.13 7.83
C ASP A 104 23.16 -23.00 7.68
N ILE A 105 24.12 -22.85 8.60
CA ILE A 105 25.42 -23.53 8.55
C ILE A 105 25.27 -25.05 8.67
N LYS A 106 24.22 -25.55 9.34
CA LYS A 106 23.98 -26.98 9.58
C LYS A 106 23.03 -27.59 8.55
N SER A 107 21.95 -26.89 8.17
CA SER A 107 20.92 -27.42 7.26
C SER A 107 21.07 -27.01 5.79
N GLY A 108 21.99 -26.09 5.46
CA GLY A 108 22.15 -25.56 4.11
C GLY A 108 21.10 -24.49 3.77
N ILE A 109 20.74 -24.38 2.50
CA ILE A 109 19.73 -23.41 2.03
C ILE A 109 18.33 -23.99 2.25
N THR A 110 17.50 -23.26 2.98
CA THR A 110 16.07 -23.53 3.10
C THR A 110 15.30 -22.51 2.27
N VAL A 111 14.40 -22.99 1.42
CA VAL A 111 13.57 -22.18 0.52
C VAL A 111 12.11 -22.32 0.93
N GLY A 112 11.38 -21.21 0.87
CA GLY A 112 9.99 -21.13 1.30
C GLY A 112 9.37 -19.80 0.90
N PHE A 113 8.33 -19.42 1.61
CA PHE A 113 7.77 -18.09 1.50
C PHE A 113 7.74 -17.38 2.86
N ALA A 114 7.88 -16.07 2.80
CA ALA A 114 7.67 -15.15 3.91
C ALA A 114 6.23 -14.61 3.87
N ALA A 115 5.63 -14.40 5.04
CA ALA A 115 4.37 -13.70 5.20
C ALA A 115 4.59 -12.42 6.03
N GLU A 116 4.88 -11.33 5.35
CA GLU A 116 5.14 -10.02 5.95
C GLU A 116 3.81 -9.39 6.41
N PRO A 117 3.56 -9.16 7.71
CA PRO A 117 2.30 -8.61 8.17
C PRO A 117 2.14 -7.15 7.75
N MET A 118 0.91 -6.75 7.42
CA MET A 118 0.52 -5.36 7.25
C MET A 118 0.58 -4.66 8.61
N VAL A 119 1.08 -3.42 8.60
CA VAL A 119 1.23 -2.61 9.80
C VAL A 119 0.79 -1.16 9.60
N ALA A 120 0.21 -0.62 10.67
CA ALA A 120 0.13 0.82 10.88
C ALA A 120 1.34 1.27 11.71
N THR A 121 1.94 2.38 11.30
CA THR A 121 3.09 2.98 11.97
C THR A 121 2.96 4.50 11.97
N ASP A 122 3.57 5.14 12.96
CA ASP A 122 3.87 6.57 13.02
C ASP A 122 4.96 7.01 12.01
N LYS A 123 5.65 6.05 11.40
CA LYS A 123 6.65 6.25 10.34
C LYS A 123 6.02 6.07 8.98
N ALA A 124 5.24 7.06 8.55
CA ALA A 124 4.74 7.14 7.18
C ALA A 124 5.58 8.15 6.38
N PRO A 125 5.46 8.24 5.04
CA PRO A 125 6.44 8.99 4.25
C PRO A 125 6.35 10.52 4.44
N PHE A 126 5.36 10.99 5.20
CA PHE A 126 5.10 12.40 5.49
C PHE A 126 5.72 12.83 6.82
N GLU A 127 6.29 14.03 6.86
CA GLU A 127 6.88 14.62 8.07
C GLU A 127 5.80 15.19 9.01
N LEU A 128 5.06 14.32 9.70
CA LEU A 128 3.94 14.72 10.56
C LEU A 128 4.36 15.46 11.84
N GLU A 129 5.57 15.21 12.35
CA GLU A 129 6.09 15.92 13.54
C GLU A 129 6.20 17.44 13.31
N ALA A 130 6.45 17.86 12.06
CA ALA A 130 6.61 19.27 11.71
C ALA A 130 5.31 20.07 11.78
N ILE A 131 4.15 19.42 11.95
CA ILE A 131 2.83 20.06 11.94
C ILE A 131 2.05 19.92 13.25
N VAL A 132 2.63 19.27 14.27
CA VAL A 132 1.95 18.95 15.54
C VAL A 132 1.38 20.19 16.21
N GLU A 133 2.18 21.24 16.35
CA GLU A 133 1.75 22.47 17.05
C GLU A 133 0.63 23.20 16.31
N GLN A 134 0.59 23.10 14.98
CA GLN A 134 -0.47 23.70 14.16
C GLN A 134 -1.80 22.97 14.36
N ILE A 135 -1.78 21.65 14.47
CA ILE A 135 -3.01 20.83 14.53
C ILE A 135 -3.51 20.57 15.95
N LYS A 136 -2.69 20.85 16.96
CA LYS A 136 -2.97 20.53 18.37
C LYS A 136 -4.29 21.12 18.85
N GLY A 137 -5.21 20.25 19.29
CA GLY A 137 -6.52 20.65 19.81
C GLY A 137 -7.49 21.21 18.76
N LYS A 138 -7.16 21.09 17.46
CA LYS A 138 -7.98 21.57 16.34
C LYS A 138 -8.83 20.47 15.73
N ARG A 139 -9.93 20.84 15.06
CA ARG A 139 -10.64 19.93 14.15
C ARG A 139 -9.92 19.92 12.80
N VAL A 140 -9.50 18.75 12.38
CA VAL A 140 -8.68 18.55 11.18
C VAL A 140 -9.45 17.72 10.15
N TYR A 141 -9.50 18.23 8.92
CA TYR A 141 -9.92 17.47 7.76
C TYR A 141 -8.69 17.05 6.95
N ILE A 142 -8.57 15.77 6.58
CA ILE A 142 -7.51 15.26 5.71
C ILE A 142 -8.15 14.96 4.35
N SER A 143 -7.65 15.56 3.29
CA SER A 143 -8.30 15.49 1.97
C SER A 143 -8.38 14.10 1.36
N ASN A 144 -7.56 13.16 1.85
CA ASN A 144 -7.50 11.78 1.38
C ASN A 144 -7.02 10.83 2.49
N GLN A 145 -7.10 9.54 2.20
CA GLN A 145 -6.88 8.45 3.15
C GLN A 145 -5.41 8.16 3.50
N ALA A 146 -4.43 8.89 2.94
CA ALA A 146 -3.00 8.55 3.02
C ALA A 146 -2.38 8.60 4.43
N LEU A 147 -3.11 9.14 5.41
CA LEU A 147 -2.66 9.21 6.81
C LEU A 147 -3.38 8.23 7.74
N LEU A 148 -4.26 7.35 7.24
CA LEU A 148 -5.03 6.42 8.09
C LEU A 148 -4.13 5.53 8.96
N GLY A 149 -3.06 4.97 8.42
CA GLY A 149 -2.10 4.19 9.20
C GLY A 149 -1.50 4.97 10.37
N ASN A 150 -1.20 6.26 10.20
CA ASN A 150 -0.68 7.12 11.28
C ASN A 150 -1.74 7.39 12.36
N ILE A 151 -2.99 7.62 11.95
CA ILE A 151 -4.12 7.82 12.88
C ILE A 151 -4.25 6.60 13.79
N ILE A 152 -4.24 5.42 13.18
CA ILE A 152 -4.38 4.14 13.88
C ILE A 152 -3.20 3.84 14.80
N ALA A 153 -1.98 4.11 14.34
CA ALA A 153 -0.77 3.97 15.15
C ALA A 153 -0.69 4.99 16.30
N LYS A 154 -1.68 5.88 16.43
CA LYS A 154 -1.69 7.00 17.37
C LYS A 154 -0.48 7.93 17.20
N GLY A 155 -0.08 8.14 15.94
CA GLY A 155 1.00 9.04 15.56
C GLY A 155 0.67 10.52 15.76
N PRO A 156 1.53 11.43 15.26
CA PRO A 156 1.47 12.86 15.58
C PRO A 156 0.15 13.56 15.21
N ILE A 157 -0.56 13.02 14.21
CA ILE A 157 -1.88 13.47 13.78
C ILE A 157 -2.93 13.43 14.90
N MET A 158 -2.76 12.55 15.89
CA MET A 158 -3.68 12.39 17.01
C MET A 158 -3.55 13.48 18.09
N SER A 159 -2.66 14.47 17.89
CA SER A 159 -2.66 15.69 18.71
C SER A 159 -3.85 16.61 18.39
N ALA A 160 -4.52 16.40 17.25
CA ALA A 160 -5.78 17.05 16.90
C ALA A 160 -6.92 16.66 17.85
N LYS A 161 -7.90 17.56 18.01
CA LYS A 161 -9.12 17.28 18.79
C LYS A 161 -10.03 16.28 18.08
N GLU A 162 -10.13 16.41 16.77
CA GLU A 162 -10.94 15.55 15.91
C GLU A 162 -10.28 15.44 14.54
N VAL A 163 -10.35 14.26 13.95
CA VAL A 163 -9.84 13.98 12.60
C VAL A 163 -10.95 13.36 11.76
N LYS A 164 -11.21 13.98 10.61
CA LYS A 164 -12.05 13.43 9.54
C LYS A 164 -11.26 13.40 8.25
N MET A 165 -11.63 12.51 7.31
CA MET A 165 -10.90 12.37 6.07
C MET A 165 -11.77 11.99 4.87
N GLY A 166 -11.36 12.43 3.69
CA GLY A 166 -11.84 11.91 2.41
C GLY A 166 -11.19 10.57 2.05
N ASP A 167 -11.75 9.87 1.07
CA ASP A 167 -11.19 8.61 0.57
C ASP A 167 -11.49 8.42 -0.92
N GLU A 168 -10.43 8.52 -1.73
CA GLU A 168 -10.50 8.36 -3.18
C GLU A 168 -10.25 6.92 -3.63
N VAL A 169 -9.63 6.11 -2.76
CA VAL A 169 -9.28 4.72 -3.10
C VAL A 169 -10.51 3.83 -3.01
N MET A 170 -11.30 3.93 -1.94
CA MET A 170 -12.46 3.05 -1.78
C MET A 170 -13.54 3.32 -2.84
N LYS A 171 -13.66 4.57 -3.31
CA LYS A 171 -14.56 4.94 -4.43
C LYS A 171 -14.22 4.21 -5.73
N ARG A 172 -12.98 3.71 -5.86
CA ARG A 172 -12.46 3.02 -7.05
C ARG A 172 -12.06 1.57 -6.76
N ARG A 173 -12.55 0.99 -5.67
CA ARG A 173 -12.21 -0.39 -5.25
C ARG A 173 -12.31 -1.39 -6.41
N ASP A 174 -13.45 -1.43 -7.09
CA ASP A 174 -13.72 -2.44 -8.12
C ASP A 174 -12.76 -2.28 -9.31
N GLU A 175 -12.54 -1.04 -9.75
CA GLU A 175 -11.59 -0.75 -10.83
C GLU A 175 -10.15 -1.13 -10.46
N ILE A 176 -9.73 -0.91 -9.21
CA ILE A 176 -8.41 -1.30 -8.73
C ILE A 176 -8.26 -2.83 -8.74
N ILE A 177 -9.27 -3.57 -8.25
CA ILE A 177 -9.28 -5.04 -8.26
C ILE A 177 -9.25 -5.57 -9.69
N GLU A 178 -10.07 -5.01 -10.58
CA GLU A 178 -10.09 -5.37 -12.00
C GLU A 178 -8.73 -5.10 -12.66
N PHE A 179 -8.09 -3.99 -12.32
CA PHE A 179 -6.77 -3.63 -12.81
C PHE A 179 -5.69 -4.64 -12.39
N TYR A 180 -5.62 -5.02 -11.11
CA TYR A 180 -4.66 -6.03 -10.63
C TYR A 180 -4.89 -7.38 -11.29
N ASN A 181 -6.15 -7.82 -11.41
CA ASN A 181 -6.48 -9.05 -12.11
C ASN A 181 -6.07 -8.99 -13.59
N TRP A 182 -6.30 -7.86 -14.26
CA TRP A 182 -5.91 -7.68 -15.65
C TRP A 182 -4.39 -7.71 -15.83
N ILE A 183 -3.62 -6.99 -15.01
CA ILE A 183 -2.16 -6.93 -15.19
C ILE A 183 -1.50 -8.28 -14.88
N ASN A 184 -1.99 -9.00 -13.87
CA ASN A 184 -1.51 -10.33 -13.54
C ASN A 184 -1.82 -11.32 -14.67
N ASP A 185 -3.06 -11.34 -15.16
CA ASP A 185 -3.47 -12.18 -16.29
C ASP A 185 -2.65 -11.88 -17.56
N TYR A 186 -2.42 -10.59 -17.86
CA TYR A 186 -1.60 -10.14 -18.97
C TYR A 186 -0.14 -10.63 -18.83
N ARG A 187 0.44 -10.50 -17.63
CA ARG A 187 1.81 -10.92 -17.34
C ARG A 187 1.96 -12.44 -17.50
N HIS A 188 1.07 -13.23 -16.90
CA HIS A 188 1.14 -14.69 -16.98
C HIS A 188 0.91 -15.21 -18.40
N THR A 189 -0.07 -14.68 -19.12
CA THR A 189 -0.37 -15.12 -20.49
C THR A 189 0.79 -14.85 -21.46
N ARG A 190 1.55 -13.76 -21.27
CA ARG A 190 2.63 -13.37 -22.19
C ARG A 190 4.02 -13.85 -21.77
N TYR A 191 4.28 -13.98 -20.47
CA TYR A 191 5.64 -14.14 -19.96
C TYR A 191 5.82 -15.36 -19.02
N ASP A 192 4.74 -15.91 -18.45
CA ASP A 192 4.83 -17.12 -17.63
C ASP A 192 4.50 -18.35 -18.48
N LYS A 193 5.52 -19.18 -18.73
CA LYS A 193 5.39 -20.42 -19.54
C LYS A 193 4.36 -21.40 -18.97
N GLU A 194 4.05 -21.30 -17.68
CA GLU A 194 3.17 -22.23 -16.99
C GLU A 194 1.74 -21.69 -16.82
N ASN A 195 1.51 -20.40 -17.11
CA ASN A 195 0.23 -19.70 -16.99
C ASN A 195 -0.53 -20.00 -15.67
N VAL A 196 0.18 -19.89 -14.54
CA VAL A 196 -0.36 -20.30 -13.24
C VAL A 196 -0.84 -19.07 -12.46
N TYR A 197 -2.13 -18.75 -12.58
CA TYR A 197 -2.80 -17.68 -11.83
C TYR A 197 -4.26 -18.06 -11.54
N ASP A 198 -4.65 -18.09 -10.27
CA ASP A 198 -6.01 -18.41 -9.83
C ASP A 198 -6.78 -17.11 -9.52
N LYS A 199 -7.63 -16.69 -10.47
CA LYS A 199 -8.41 -15.45 -10.37
C LYS A 199 -9.36 -15.43 -9.17
N GLU A 200 -9.93 -16.57 -8.77
CA GLU A 200 -10.86 -16.63 -7.65
C GLU A 200 -10.14 -16.37 -6.32
N ILE A 201 -8.96 -16.99 -6.14
CA ILE A 201 -8.13 -16.77 -4.95
C ILE A 201 -7.62 -15.34 -4.91
N ALA A 202 -7.15 -14.79 -6.04
CA ALA A 202 -6.70 -13.41 -6.10
C ALA A 202 -7.81 -12.43 -5.71
N LEU A 203 -9.02 -12.63 -6.26
CA LEU A 203 -10.18 -11.80 -5.94
C LEU A 203 -10.58 -11.88 -4.46
N ASP A 204 -10.65 -13.08 -3.89
CA ASP A 204 -10.93 -13.29 -2.47
C ASP A 204 -9.88 -12.60 -1.59
N TYR A 205 -8.59 -12.76 -1.94
CA TYR A 205 -7.48 -12.18 -1.16
C TYR A 205 -7.47 -10.65 -1.19
N MET A 206 -7.64 -10.05 -2.37
CA MET A 206 -7.74 -8.58 -2.49
C MET A 206 -8.98 -8.03 -1.80
N THR A 207 -10.11 -8.74 -1.92
CA THR A 207 -11.38 -8.36 -1.27
C THR A 207 -11.24 -8.28 0.25
N LYS A 208 -10.62 -9.29 0.88
CA LYS A 208 -10.31 -9.26 2.31
C LYS A 208 -9.44 -8.07 2.73
N GLY A 209 -8.48 -7.69 1.89
CA GLY A 209 -7.67 -6.49 2.10
C GLY A 209 -8.50 -5.21 2.12
N PHE A 210 -9.40 -5.05 1.13
CA PHE A 210 -10.32 -3.91 1.10
C PHE A 210 -11.34 -3.91 2.24
N GLU A 211 -11.86 -5.07 2.64
CA GLU A 211 -12.79 -5.19 3.78
C GLU A 211 -12.12 -4.79 5.10
N LEU A 212 -10.85 -5.17 5.28
CA LEU A 212 -10.05 -4.72 6.40
C LEU A 212 -9.90 -3.19 6.39
N LEU A 213 -9.49 -2.61 5.26
CA LEU A 213 -9.36 -1.16 5.12
C LEU A 213 -10.69 -0.43 5.37
N ASP A 214 -11.81 -0.98 4.88
CA ASP A 214 -13.15 -0.43 5.12
C ASP A 214 -13.51 -0.40 6.60
N THR A 215 -13.18 -1.48 7.32
CA THR A 215 -13.37 -1.56 8.77
C THR A 215 -12.54 -0.51 9.49
N LEU A 216 -11.27 -0.35 9.11
CA LEU A 216 -10.32 0.55 9.79
C LEU A 216 -10.63 2.03 9.55
N ARG A 217 -11.11 2.39 8.35
CA ARG A 217 -11.36 3.79 7.97
C ARG A 217 -12.70 4.32 8.49
N ARG A 218 -13.71 3.46 8.70
CA ARG A 218 -15.14 3.85 8.82
C ARG A 218 -15.41 4.98 9.82
N SER A 219 -14.68 5.05 10.93
CA SER A 219 -14.89 6.08 11.96
C SER A 219 -14.39 7.48 11.57
N TYR A 220 -13.55 7.58 10.54
CA TYR A 220 -12.88 8.83 10.14
C TYR A 220 -13.43 9.41 8.84
N ILE A 221 -14.12 8.62 8.02
CA ILE A 221 -14.58 9.05 6.70
C ILE A 221 -15.69 10.11 6.79
N THR A 222 -15.62 11.10 5.91
CA THR A 222 -16.69 12.08 5.64
C THR A 222 -16.66 12.48 4.16
N ASP A 223 -17.83 12.82 3.60
CA ASP A 223 -17.93 13.45 2.28
C ASP A 223 -17.91 15.00 2.36
N GLU A 224 -18.09 15.54 3.57
CA GLU A 224 -18.14 16.98 3.82
C GLU A 224 -16.80 17.47 4.39
N PRO A 225 -16.02 18.27 3.63
CA PRO A 225 -14.76 18.82 4.09
C PRO A 225 -15.01 19.95 5.11
N GLU A 226 -14.97 19.62 6.39
CA GLU A 226 -15.18 20.55 7.50
C GLU A 226 -14.05 20.49 8.53
N GLY A 227 -13.66 21.64 9.07
CA GLY A 227 -12.66 21.72 10.13
C GLY A 227 -12.07 23.12 10.26
N GLU A 228 -11.11 23.26 11.17
CA GLU A 228 -10.30 24.48 11.30
C GLU A 228 -9.06 24.43 10.40
N ILE A 229 -8.55 23.22 10.14
CA ILE A 229 -7.35 22.96 9.34
C ILE A 229 -7.64 21.87 8.33
N ALA A 230 -7.25 22.09 7.08
CA ALA A 230 -7.19 21.04 6.08
C ALA A 230 -5.75 20.54 5.94
N ILE A 231 -5.58 19.23 5.78
CA ILE A 231 -4.32 18.59 5.45
C ILE A 231 -4.46 17.91 4.10
N VAL A 232 -3.49 18.12 3.21
CA VAL A 232 -3.44 17.55 1.86
C VAL A 232 -2.17 16.73 1.71
N PRO A 233 -2.24 15.40 1.95
CA PRO A 233 -1.14 14.50 1.63
C PRO A 233 -1.01 14.32 0.12
N ILE A 234 0.21 14.42 -0.40
CA ILE A 234 0.54 14.31 -1.82
C ILE A 234 1.69 13.32 -2.00
N PHE A 235 1.41 12.27 -2.77
CA PHE A 235 2.46 11.42 -3.35
C PHE A 235 3.03 12.14 -4.58
N VAL A 236 4.33 12.41 -4.58
CA VAL A 236 5.01 13.04 -5.71
C VAL A 236 5.14 12.02 -6.83
N ILE A 237 4.48 12.28 -7.96
CA ILE A 237 4.46 11.36 -9.09
C ILE A 237 5.63 11.72 -10.04
N PRO A 238 6.56 10.78 -10.31
CA PRO A 238 7.64 11.00 -11.27
C PRO A 238 7.08 11.41 -12.63
N LYS A 239 7.73 12.36 -13.31
CA LYS A 239 7.25 12.90 -14.60
C LYS A 239 6.88 11.81 -15.62
N ARG A 240 7.68 10.74 -15.72
CA ARG A 240 7.45 9.58 -16.62
C ARG A 240 6.22 8.73 -16.28
N LYS A 241 5.66 8.86 -15.07
CA LYS A 241 4.46 8.14 -14.61
C LYS A 241 3.22 9.03 -14.57
N ARG A 242 3.33 10.31 -14.92
CA ARG A 242 2.16 11.21 -14.94
C ARG A 242 1.29 10.89 -16.15
N THR A 243 -0.01 10.92 -15.94
CA THR A 243 -1.02 10.56 -16.94
C THR A 243 -2.24 11.44 -16.77
N ASN A 244 -2.94 11.69 -17.89
CA ASN A 244 -4.22 12.39 -17.90
C ASN A 244 -5.41 11.43 -18.06
N ALA A 245 -5.14 10.13 -18.23
CA ALA A 245 -6.15 9.11 -18.32
C ALA A 245 -6.98 9.07 -17.04
N LYS A 246 -8.27 8.80 -17.19
CA LYS A 246 -9.19 8.68 -16.04
C LYS A 246 -9.21 7.26 -15.51
N GLY A 247 -9.10 6.26 -16.39
CA GLY A 247 -9.06 4.85 -16.02
C GLY A 247 -7.66 4.37 -15.64
N ILE A 248 -7.55 3.47 -14.65
CA ILE A 248 -6.26 2.89 -14.24
C ILE A 248 -5.67 2.07 -15.39
N LYS A 249 -6.45 1.11 -15.92
CA LYS A 249 -6.01 0.28 -17.06
C LYS A 249 -5.75 1.11 -18.31
N GLU A 250 -6.60 2.11 -18.57
CA GLU A 250 -6.44 3.04 -19.69
C GLU A 250 -5.05 3.68 -19.66
N ALA A 251 -4.68 4.30 -18.52
CA ALA A 251 -3.37 4.94 -18.33
C ALA A 251 -2.20 4.04 -18.72
N TRP A 252 -2.22 2.79 -18.26
CA TRP A 252 -1.14 1.83 -18.54
C TRP A 252 -1.15 1.33 -19.98
N THR A 253 -2.28 1.34 -20.67
CA THR A 253 -2.37 0.89 -22.07
C THR A 253 -2.20 2.01 -23.10
N THR A 254 -2.24 3.28 -22.68
CA THR A 254 -2.08 4.45 -23.54
C THR A 254 -0.86 5.28 -23.15
N ASP A 255 -0.97 6.06 -22.07
CA ASP A 255 -0.03 7.12 -21.69
C ASP A 255 1.29 6.52 -21.17
N LEU A 256 1.18 5.42 -20.42
CA LEU A 256 2.29 4.75 -19.73
C LEU A 256 2.64 3.40 -20.37
N LYS A 257 2.22 3.19 -21.62
CA LYS A 257 2.38 1.91 -22.34
C LYS A 257 3.82 1.44 -22.44
N GLU A 258 4.79 2.36 -22.45
CA GLU A 258 6.21 2.03 -22.49
C GLU A 258 6.65 1.07 -21.36
N PHE A 259 6.04 1.16 -20.18
CA PHE A 259 6.33 0.26 -19.06
C PHE A 259 5.81 -1.16 -19.31
N LEU A 260 4.63 -1.30 -19.94
CA LEU A 260 4.09 -2.60 -20.33
C LEU A 260 4.95 -3.25 -21.43
N ASP A 261 5.29 -2.48 -22.45
CA ASP A 261 6.06 -2.97 -23.61
C ASP A 261 7.48 -3.38 -23.18
N ALA A 262 8.06 -2.70 -22.18
CA ALA A 262 9.34 -3.05 -21.57
C ALA A 262 9.26 -4.12 -20.45
N ALA A 263 8.08 -4.70 -20.21
CA ALA A 263 7.85 -5.69 -19.15
C ALA A 263 8.25 -5.22 -17.73
N MET A 264 8.16 -3.93 -17.45
CA MET A 264 8.47 -3.31 -16.16
C MET A 264 7.30 -3.44 -15.17
N PHE A 265 6.81 -4.66 -14.94
CA PHE A 265 5.61 -4.92 -14.12
C PHE A 265 5.71 -4.43 -12.68
N HIS A 266 6.91 -4.34 -12.12
CA HIS A 266 7.15 -3.81 -10.77
C HIS A 266 6.91 -2.30 -10.65
N GLU A 267 6.80 -1.57 -11.76
CA GLU A 267 6.48 -0.15 -11.79
C GLU A 267 4.98 0.12 -11.96
N ILE A 268 4.20 -0.90 -12.30
CA ILE A 268 2.79 -0.77 -12.69
C ILE A 268 1.91 -0.74 -11.45
N GLU A 269 1.25 0.38 -11.21
CA GLU A 269 0.52 0.66 -9.97
C GLU A 269 -0.67 1.62 -10.20
N PRO A 270 -1.70 1.64 -9.33
CA PRO A 270 -2.87 2.50 -9.49
C PRO A 270 -2.65 3.97 -9.08
N THR A 271 -1.63 4.26 -8.27
CA THR A 271 -1.43 5.56 -7.63
C THR A 271 -1.40 6.76 -8.60
N PRO A 272 -0.73 6.71 -9.76
CA PRO A 272 -0.68 7.83 -10.69
C PRO A 272 -2.04 8.32 -11.20
N VAL A 273 -3.07 7.47 -11.12
CA VAL A 273 -4.44 7.78 -11.55
C VAL A 273 -5.32 8.11 -10.34
N VAL A 274 -5.30 7.25 -9.31
CA VAL A 274 -6.17 7.39 -8.12
C VAL A 274 -5.80 8.61 -7.27
N MET A 275 -4.51 8.93 -7.18
CA MET A 275 -3.99 10.06 -6.41
C MET A 275 -3.31 11.09 -7.35
N SER A 276 -3.81 11.21 -8.58
CA SER A 276 -3.26 12.09 -9.60
C SER A 276 -3.32 13.57 -9.19
N TYR A 277 -2.51 14.42 -9.82
CA TYR A 277 -2.57 15.86 -9.56
C TYR A 277 -3.90 16.49 -9.99
N SER A 278 -4.62 15.88 -10.93
CA SER A 278 -5.99 16.30 -11.27
C SER A 278 -6.94 16.05 -10.09
N VAL A 279 -6.86 14.87 -9.45
CA VAL A 279 -7.63 14.55 -8.25
C VAL A 279 -7.25 15.48 -7.09
N ILE A 280 -5.95 15.69 -6.86
CA ILE A 280 -5.50 16.62 -5.81
C ILE A 280 -5.97 18.06 -6.06
N ASN A 281 -5.97 18.54 -7.31
CA ASN A 281 -6.53 19.85 -7.65
C ASN A 281 -8.02 19.94 -7.33
N GLN A 282 -8.81 18.89 -7.60
CA GLN A 282 -10.24 18.85 -7.24
C GLN A 282 -10.45 18.90 -5.73
N GLU A 283 -9.61 18.21 -4.96
CA GLU A 283 -9.66 18.31 -3.49
C GLU A 283 -9.30 19.71 -3.02
N LEU A 284 -8.22 20.29 -3.54
CA LEU A 284 -7.80 21.66 -3.19
C LEU A 284 -8.88 22.71 -3.48
N GLU A 285 -9.67 22.57 -4.55
CA GLU A 285 -10.82 23.45 -4.82
C GLU A 285 -11.85 23.43 -3.68
N LYS A 286 -12.16 22.24 -3.13
CA LYS A 286 -13.09 22.09 -2.00
C LYS A 286 -12.55 22.72 -0.71
N LEU A 287 -11.23 22.88 -0.61
CA LEU A 287 -10.55 23.38 0.59
C LEU A 287 -10.36 24.89 0.63
N LYS A 288 -10.75 25.63 -0.42
CA LYS A 288 -10.62 27.10 -0.45
C LYS A 288 -11.32 27.82 0.70
N GLY A 289 -12.29 27.20 1.36
CA GLY A 289 -12.96 27.75 2.55
C GLY A 289 -12.16 27.65 3.86
N PHE A 290 -11.04 26.92 3.90
CA PHE A 290 -10.24 26.74 5.11
C PHE A 290 -9.25 27.88 5.33
N ASP A 291 -9.14 28.36 6.57
CA ASP A 291 -8.19 29.41 6.95
C ASP A 291 -6.72 28.97 6.86
N THR A 292 -6.48 27.67 7.03
CA THR A 292 -5.15 27.05 6.99
C THR A 292 -5.22 25.72 6.26
N ILE A 293 -4.38 25.57 5.23
CA ILE A 293 -4.20 24.34 4.48
C ILE A 293 -2.75 23.90 4.63
N ILE A 294 -2.53 22.68 5.11
CA ILE A 294 -1.21 22.09 5.29
C ILE A 294 -1.01 21.03 4.21
N VAL A 295 -0.06 21.24 3.32
CA VAL A 295 0.30 20.27 2.28
C VAL A 295 1.50 19.46 2.75
N LEU A 296 1.40 18.14 2.64
CA LEU A 296 2.44 17.20 3.03
C LEU A 296 2.89 16.41 1.80
N PHE A 297 4.18 16.43 1.51
CA PHE A 297 4.77 15.65 0.43
C PHE A 297 5.46 14.40 0.96
N ASP A 298 5.36 13.29 0.23
CA ASP A 298 6.04 12.03 0.55
C ASP A 298 7.55 12.07 0.22
N SER A 299 7.99 13.09 -0.51
CA SER A 299 9.37 13.35 -0.91
C SER A 299 9.68 14.86 -0.94
N ASN A 300 10.96 15.23 -1.09
CA ASN A 300 11.39 16.62 -0.96
C ASN A 300 10.96 17.48 -2.15
N VAL A 301 10.23 18.54 -1.86
CA VAL A 301 9.75 19.60 -2.76
C VAL A 301 10.19 20.96 -2.23
N LYS A 302 11.34 21.45 -2.72
CA LYS A 302 12.03 22.63 -2.14
C LYS A 302 11.16 23.90 -2.09
N ARG A 303 10.54 24.30 -3.21
CA ARG A 303 9.70 25.51 -3.26
C ARG A 303 8.50 25.31 -4.17
N LEU A 304 7.32 25.71 -3.71
CA LEU A 304 6.08 25.58 -4.49
C LEU A 304 6.07 26.42 -5.77
N ASP A 305 6.59 27.64 -5.71
CA ASP A 305 6.63 28.57 -6.85
C ASP A 305 7.51 28.07 -8.00
N LYS A 306 8.48 27.20 -7.70
CA LYS A 306 9.38 26.55 -8.65
C LYS A 306 9.10 25.07 -8.84
N CYS A 307 7.98 24.58 -8.29
CA CYS A 307 7.62 23.18 -8.41
C CYS A 307 6.83 22.97 -9.71
N ASP A 308 7.53 22.50 -10.75
CA ASP A 308 6.93 21.98 -11.98
C ASP A 308 6.35 20.56 -11.76
N GLU A 309 6.55 20.03 -10.56
CA GLU A 309 6.18 18.68 -10.14
C GLU A 309 5.06 18.68 -9.10
N CYS A 310 4.29 19.77 -9.00
CA CYS A 310 3.22 19.94 -8.02
C CYS A 310 1.88 20.17 -8.71
N PRO A 311 0.76 19.84 -8.04
CA PRO A 311 -0.56 20.26 -8.50
C PRO A 311 -0.60 21.78 -8.70
N GLU A 312 -1.03 22.22 -9.89
CA GLU A 312 -0.97 23.62 -10.30
C GLU A 312 -1.74 24.56 -9.37
N LEU A 313 -2.86 24.09 -8.82
CA LEU A 313 -3.71 24.91 -7.96
C LEU A 313 -3.01 25.31 -6.65
N LEU A 314 -2.00 24.57 -6.20
CA LEU A 314 -1.19 24.96 -5.04
C LEU A 314 -0.56 26.35 -5.22
N LYS A 315 -0.21 26.75 -6.45
CA LYS A 315 0.40 28.05 -6.75
C LYS A 315 -0.57 29.23 -6.56
N SER A 316 -1.87 28.96 -6.45
CA SER A 316 -2.90 29.99 -6.22
C SER A 316 -3.07 30.37 -4.74
N PHE A 317 -2.59 29.54 -3.82
CA PHE A 317 -2.68 29.79 -2.39
C PHE A 317 -1.50 30.63 -1.88
N LYS A 318 -1.73 31.41 -0.84
CA LYS A 318 -0.67 32.20 -0.18
C LYS A 318 0.16 31.30 0.73
N VAL A 319 1.48 31.22 0.48
CA VAL A 319 2.42 30.50 1.34
C VAL A 319 2.66 31.29 2.63
N ARG A 320 2.39 30.67 3.79
CA ARG A 320 2.69 31.21 5.13
C ARG A 320 4.01 30.70 5.68
N ALA A 321 4.30 29.42 5.46
CA ALA A 321 5.56 28.78 5.81
C ALA A 321 5.82 27.58 4.89
N GLU A 322 7.09 27.26 4.62
CA GLU A 322 7.44 26.07 3.87
C GLU A 322 8.77 25.44 4.34
N THR A 323 8.80 24.11 4.33
CA THR A 323 10.00 23.26 4.39
C THR A 323 10.04 22.42 3.11
N ASP A 324 11.03 21.53 2.96
CA ASP A 324 11.10 20.64 1.81
C ASP A 324 9.88 19.71 1.69
N LYS A 325 9.23 19.30 2.79
CA LYS A 325 8.10 18.36 2.74
C LYS A 325 6.77 18.92 3.22
N VAL A 326 6.77 20.09 3.86
CA VAL A 326 5.56 20.67 4.46
C VAL A 326 5.36 22.09 3.94
N LYS A 327 4.15 22.40 3.47
CA LYS A 327 3.76 23.74 3.06
C LYS A 327 2.52 24.16 3.84
N ILE A 328 2.60 25.28 4.54
CA ILE A 328 1.47 25.86 5.26
C ILE A 328 0.96 27.02 4.42
N LEU A 329 -0.27 26.90 3.98
CA LEU A 329 -0.93 27.77 3.02
C LEU A 329 -2.16 28.42 3.66
N SER A 330 -2.62 29.50 3.05
CA SER A 330 -3.98 30.00 3.23
C SER A 330 -4.59 30.39 1.90
N SER A 331 -5.91 30.24 1.85
CA SER A 331 -6.75 30.72 0.75
C SER A 331 -6.64 32.21 0.51
#